data_AF-A0A409YQS0-F1
#
_entry.id   AF-A0A409YQS0-F1
#
_cell.length_a   1.000
_cell.length_b   1.000
_cell.length_c   1.000
_cell.angle_alpha   90.00
_cell.angle_beta   90.00
_cell.angle_gamma   90.00
#
_symmetry.space_group_name_H-M   'P 1'
#
loop_
_entity.id
_entity.type
_entity.pdbx_description
1 polymer ?
#
loop_
_entity_poly.entity_id
_entity_poly.type
_entity_poly.pdbx_seq_one_letter_code
_entity_poly.pdbx_strand_id
1 'polypeptide(L)'
;MDSNVELTPGPEHFNSTGCIILNSKDKGRGVYASRPIPKSTIVEISPVLLFSKEEYESHGRYTVLDHYTFVWSEARMALALGLGSLFNHSEAPNVNYILDKATESIRYQTVRDIEQGEELCIFYGHNLWFAPTDADCKNMENNRVPSPVDDGWGGLSGLDNSDASDIVNPYLEGDQDEIIGEDELPFIRYKLPPEEEDPDSIKTVEAWVVEVPDQRNITTLLKWLKQSGLEGPELGHLKRIRKQGPTTTLLLCTGTPPPPFPENLDLPAPYLLPVPSSPALTLPSLQLKSHLWPTMYAPRRKDEAEPWTRGKLKWAWDCMKTAVDHAISLPIAALIPTDPSEGTAFIGHDTRTSTKHPLRHAAINTIRQLADHHASTKIDIQDMINAANGEEVRNGTNYLLTNRTFFITHEPCIMCSMALLHSRVKEIIYLYPMPKTGGSGGCACLPQLKGVNHRYTILQWKVDTPFGRFSETPLEIEASVDV
;
A
#
# COMPACT_ATOMS: atom_id res chain seq x y z
N MET A 1 42.37 -4.65 1.09
CA MET A 1 41.69 -3.39 0.72
C MET A 1 40.70 -3.79 -0.35
N ASP A 2 39.42 -3.91 -0.01
CA ASP A 2 38.35 -3.79 -0.99
C ASP A 2 37.04 -3.41 -0.30
N SER A 3 36.39 -2.43 -0.93
CA SER A 3 35.08 -1.79 -0.68
C SER A 3 34.69 -1.36 0.74
N ASN A 4 34.61 -0.04 0.94
CA ASN A 4 33.86 0.60 2.03
C ASN A 4 32.39 0.15 1.98
N VAL A 5 32.05 -0.92 2.70
CA VAL A 5 30.66 -1.30 2.95
C VAL A 5 30.09 -0.27 3.93
N GLU A 6 29.09 0.48 3.49
CA GLU A 6 28.35 1.42 4.33
C GLU A 6 27.56 0.64 5.38
N LEU A 7 28.14 0.48 6.58
CA LEU A 7 27.51 -0.17 7.71
C LEU A 7 26.71 0.84 8.53
N THR A 8 25.44 0.55 8.77
CA THR A 8 24.59 1.37 9.65
C THR A 8 24.43 0.69 11.01
N PRO A 9 24.37 1.45 12.12
CA PRO A 9 24.17 0.87 13.45
C PRO A 9 22.83 0.13 13.54
N GLY A 10 22.86 -1.10 14.05
CA GLY A 10 21.67 -1.84 14.43
C GLY A 10 21.13 -1.41 15.81
N PRO A 11 19.99 -1.97 16.26
CA PRO A 11 19.47 -1.71 17.60
C PRO A 11 20.52 -2.06 18.67
N GLU A 12 20.65 -1.19 19.68
CA GLU A 12 21.54 -1.42 20.82
C GLU A 12 21.11 -2.69 21.57
N HIS A 13 22.07 -3.58 21.85
CA HIS A 13 21.86 -4.78 22.64
C HIS A 13 22.95 -4.89 23.68
N PHE A 14 22.59 -5.30 24.90
CA PHE A 14 23.55 -5.50 25.97
C PHE A 14 24.31 -6.80 25.74
N ASN A 15 25.55 -6.72 25.29
CA ASN A 15 26.45 -7.85 25.21
C ASN A 15 27.80 -7.55 25.88
N SER A 16 28.16 -8.35 26.88
CA SER A 16 29.42 -8.22 27.63
C SER A 16 30.63 -8.83 26.92
N THR A 17 30.44 -9.61 25.85
CA THR A 17 31.50 -10.28 25.11
C THR A 17 32.15 -9.40 24.05
N GLY A 18 31.59 -8.23 23.77
CA GLY A 18 32.13 -7.28 22.79
C GLY A 18 31.67 -7.54 21.37
N CYS A 19 30.46 -8.10 21.18
CA CYS A 19 29.81 -8.14 19.87
C CYS A 19 28.83 -6.96 19.71
N ILE A 20 28.71 -6.46 18.49
CA ILE A 20 27.77 -5.41 18.07
C ILE A 20 27.02 -5.87 16.82
N ILE A 21 25.79 -5.39 16.62
CA ILE A 21 25.00 -5.70 15.42
C ILE A 21 25.13 -4.52 14.47
N LEU A 22 25.59 -4.78 13.26
CA LEU A 22 25.63 -3.78 12.18
C LEU A 22 24.77 -4.28 11.02
N ASN A 23 24.30 -3.35 10.21
CA ASN A 23 23.47 -3.63 9.04
C ASN A 23 24.20 -3.20 7.77
N SER A 24 24.41 -4.16 6.86
CA SER A 24 25.00 -3.97 5.54
C SER A 24 23.91 -3.93 4.46
N LYS A 25 24.09 -3.10 3.43
CA LYS A 25 23.14 -2.97 2.31
C LYS A 25 22.94 -4.28 1.54
N ASP A 26 23.97 -5.11 1.46
CA ASP A 26 23.94 -6.32 0.63
C ASP A 26 23.58 -7.58 1.43
N LYS A 27 23.92 -7.62 2.73
CA LYS A 27 23.82 -8.82 3.58
C LYS A 27 22.80 -8.72 4.72
N GLY A 28 22.20 -7.55 4.92
CA GLY A 28 21.33 -7.29 6.05
C GLY A 28 22.12 -7.25 7.37
N ARG A 29 21.55 -7.83 8.44
CA ARG A 29 22.14 -7.77 9.78
C ARG A 29 23.27 -8.78 9.93
N GLY A 30 24.37 -8.37 10.54
CA GLY A 30 25.49 -9.24 10.90
C GLY A 30 26.03 -8.90 12.30
N VAL A 31 26.77 -9.85 12.88
CA VAL A 31 27.43 -9.69 14.18
C VAL A 31 28.89 -9.32 13.95
N TYR A 32 29.35 -8.23 14.56
CA TYR A 32 30.71 -7.70 14.41
C TYR A 32 31.40 -7.55 15.76
N ALA A 33 32.73 -7.63 15.80
CA ALA A 33 33.51 -7.42 17.01
C ALA A 33 33.69 -5.92 17.31
N SER A 34 33.28 -5.44 18.48
CA SER A 34 33.53 -4.05 18.91
C SER A 34 34.91 -3.83 19.52
N ARG A 35 35.62 -4.92 19.85
CA ARG A 35 37.00 -4.96 20.37
C ARG A 35 37.64 -6.29 19.96
N PRO A 36 38.97 -6.44 20.05
CA PRO A 36 39.61 -7.73 19.79
C PRO A 36 39.06 -8.84 20.71
N ILE A 37 38.72 -10.00 20.15
CA ILE A 37 38.19 -11.16 20.88
C ILE A 37 39.18 -12.33 20.76
N PRO A 38 39.73 -12.86 21.87
CA PRO A 38 40.66 -13.98 21.83
C PRO A 38 40.06 -15.26 21.25
N LYS A 39 40.89 -16.13 20.69
CA LYS A 39 40.56 -17.50 20.30
C LYS A 39 39.94 -18.28 21.46
N SER A 40 39.00 -19.17 21.14
CA SER A 40 38.31 -20.06 22.09
C SER A 40 37.44 -19.32 23.12
N THR A 41 37.03 -18.08 22.83
CA THR A 41 36.11 -17.31 23.67
C THR A 41 34.67 -17.66 23.29
N ILE A 42 33.82 -17.93 24.29
CA ILE A 42 32.38 -18.07 24.07
C ILE A 42 31.78 -16.68 23.92
N VAL A 43 31.28 -16.38 22.73
CA VAL A 43 30.73 -15.06 22.38
C VAL A 43 29.22 -14.97 22.59
N GLU A 44 28.53 -16.10 22.52
CA GLU A 44 27.08 -16.19 22.70
C GLU A 44 26.65 -17.59 23.16
N ILE A 45 25.61 -17.64 23.99
CA ILE A 45 24.86 -18.87 24.30
C ILE A 45 23.39 -18.58 24.03
N SER A 46 22.88 -19.10 22.91
CA SER A 46 21.52 -18.86 22.46
C SER A 46 20.59 -19.99 22.88
N PRO A 47 19.57 -19.75 23.71
CA PRO A 47 18.48 -20.70 23.89
C PRO A 47 17.79 -20.98 22.54
N VAL A 48 17.29 -22.20 22.34
CA VAL A 48 16.58 -22.54 21.09
C VAL A 48 15.09 -22.63 21.29
N LEU A 49 14.34 -22.14 20.29
CA LEU A 49 12.93 -22.46 20.14
C LEU A 49 12.82 -23.69 19.22
N LEU A 50 12.31 -24.80 19.77
CA LEU A 50 12.17 -26.05 19.03
C LEU A 50 10.84 -26.14 18.31
N PHE A 51 10.89 -26.57 17.05
CA PHE A 51 9.74 -26.93 16.24
C PHE A 51 9.73 -28.45 16.03
N SER A 52 8.54 -29.04 16.11
CA SER A 52 8.39 -30.45 15.73
C SER A 52 8.65 -30.62 14.23
N LYS A 53 9.04 -31.83 13.80
CA LYS A 53 9.26 -32.12 12.37
C LYS A 53 8.02 -31.79 11.54
N GLU A 54 6.85 -32.21 12.01
CA GLU A 54 5.58 -32.02 11.31
C GLU A 54 5.19 -30.53 11.23
N GLU A 55 5.32 -29.79 12.33
CA GLU A 55 5.06 -28.35 12.37
C GLU A 55 6.01 -27.58 11.45
N TYR A 56 7.29 -27.96 11.44
CA TYR A 56 8.27 -27.32 10.58
C TYR A 56 8.04 -27.66 9.10
N GLU A 57 7.77 -28.93 8.76
CA GLU A 57 7.52 -29.35 7.38
C GLU A 57 6.21 -28.80 6.81
N SER A 58 5.19 -28.64 7.66
CA SER A 58 3.87 -28.15 7.27
C SER A 58 3.79 -26.62 7.27
N HIS A 59 4.54 -25.95 8.15
CA HIS A 59 4.41 -24.51 8.36
C HIS A 59 5.77 -23.79 8.41
N GLY A 60 6.69 -24.22 9.28
CA GLY A 60 7.93 -23.49 9.58
C GLY A 60 8.83 -23.22 8.36
N ARG A 61 9.04 -24.25 7.52
CA ARG A 61 9.93 -24.19 6.33
C ARG A 61 9.46 -23.22 5.24
N TYR A 62 8.21 -22.76 5.29
CA TYR A 62 7.64 -21.84 4.30
C TYR A 62 7.61 -20.38 4.79
N THR A 63 8.18 -20.14 5.96
CA THR A 63 8.34 -18.80 6.53
C THR A 63 9.80 -18.38 6.48
N VAL A 64 10.08 -17.13 6.82
CA VAL A 64 11.46 -16.63 6.97
C VAL A 64 12.28 -17.41 8.01
N LEU A 65 11.64 -18.20 8.89
CA LEU A 65 12.33 -19.07 9.85
C LEU A 65 13.22 -20.11 9.17
N ASP A 66 12.93 -20.50 7.93
CA ASP A 66 13.74 -21.48 7.20
C ASP A 66 15.19 -21.03 7.00
N HIS A 67 15.41 -19.72 6.93
CA HIS A 67 16.75 -19.14 6.78
C HIS A 67 17.57 -19.10 8.07
N TYR A 68 16.95 -19.34 9.23
CA TYR A 68 17.56 -19.12 10.54
C TYR A 68 17.52 -20.34 11.47
N THR A 69 16.95 -21.46 11.00
CA THR A 69 16.76 -22.65 11.83
C THR A 69 17.84 -23.69 11.59
N PHE A 70 18.24 -24.34 12.68
CA PHE A 70 19.25 -25.39 12.73
C PHE A 70 18.56 -26.74 12.83
N VAL A 71 19.12 -27.75 12.14
CA VAL A 71 18.66 -29.14 12.28
C VAL A 71 19.01 -29.64 13.67
N TRP A 72 18.00 -30.07 14.42
CA TRP A 72 18.11 -30.64 15.76
C TRP A 72 17.88 -32.17 15.73
N SER A 73 18.06 -32.85 16.86
CA SER A 73 17.89 -34.30 16.92
C SER A 73 16.48 -34.75 16.53
N GLU A 74 16.40 -35.90 15.83
CA GLU A 74 15.14 -36.53 15.37
C GLU A 74 14.40 -35.71 14.30
N ALA A 75 15.13 -34.99 13.44
CA ALA A 75 14.58 -34.16 12.36
C ALA A 75 13.66 -33.02 12.85
N ARG A 76 13.85 -32.59 14.11
CA ARG A 76 13.29 -31.34 14.63
C ARG A 76 14.13 -30.16 14.15
N MET A 77 13.53 -28.97 14.14
CA MET A 77 14.22 -27.73 13.77
C MET A 77 14.29 -26.79 14.96
N ALA A 78 15.38 -26.04 15.08
CA ALA A 78 15.67 -25.19 16.22
C ALA A 78 15.98 -23.77 15.74
N LEU A 79 15.20 -22.78 16.17
CA LEU A 79 15.54 -21.37 15.93
C LEU A 79 16.42 -20.88 17.08
N ALA A 80 17.62 -20.38 16.76
CA ALA A 80 18.51 -19.81 17.75
C ALA A 80 18.04 -18.41 18.16
N LEU A 81 17.63 -18.24 19.41
CA LEU A 81 17.30 -16.93 19.96
C LEU A 81 18.59 -16.14 20.26
N GLY A 82 18.49 -14.98 20.92
CA GLY A 82 19.66 -14.15 21.19
C GLY A 82 20.35 -13.69 19.90
N LEU A 83 21.68 -13.83 19.83
CA LEU A 83 22.47 -13.46 18.64
C LEU A 83 22.66 -14.60 17.63
N GLY A 84 22.24 -15.82 17.96
CA GLY A 84 22.57 -17.01 17.17
C GLY A 84 22.07 -16.98 15.72
N SER A 85 20.88 -16.42 15.49
CA SER A 85 20.30 -16.27 14.14
C SER A 85 20.88 -15.07 13.35
N LEU A 86 21.76 -14.27 13.95
CA LEU A 86 22.35 -13.09 13.31
C LEU A 86 23.77 -13.34 12.78
N PHE A 87 24.37 -14.51 13.06
CA PHE A 87 25.67 -14.87 12.50
C PHE A 87 25.53 -15.26 11.03
N ASN A 88 26.18 -14.51 10.16
CA ASN A 88 26.18 -14.75 8.72
C ASN A 88 27.08 -15.94 8.33
N HIS A 89 26.96 -16.38 7.08
CA HIS A 89 27.73 -17.49 6.55
C HIS A 89 29.05 -17.06 5.89
N SER A 90 30.13 -17.82 6.10
CA SER A 90 31.36 -17.74 5.32
C SER A 90 31.98 -19.13 5.14
N GLU A 91 32.68 -19.33 4.01
CA GLU A 91 33.47 -20.56 3.75
C GLU A 91 34.72 -20.63 4.64
N ALA A 92 35.19 -19.48 5.13
CA ALA A 92 36.27 -19.36 6.11
C ALA A 92 35.72 -18.87 7.47
N PRO A 93 34.92 -19.69 8.20
CA PRO A 93 34.27 -19.28 9.44
C PRO A 93 35.31 -18.95 10.52
N ASN A 94 35.06 -17.88 11.26
CA ASN A 94 35.86 -17.49 12.42
C ASN A 94 35.15 -17.79 13.76
N VAL A 95 33.90 -18.29 13.70
CA VAL A 95 33.12 -18.80 14.83
C VAL A 95 32.63 -20.22 14.56
N ASN A 96 32.78 -21.10 15.54
CA ASN A 96 32.18 -22.43 15.57
C ASN A 96 30.94 -22.43 16.49
N TYR A 97 29.98 -23.31 16.22
CA TYR A 97 28.81 -23.50 17.08
C TYR A 97 28.74 -24.93 17.62
N ILE A 98 28.27 -25.08 18.85
CA ILE A 98 28.11 -26.36 19.55
C ILE A 98 26.68 -26.46 20.08
N LEU A 99 25.96 -27.50 19.66
CA LEU A 99 24.60 -27.78 20.12
C LEU A 99 24.65 -28.45 21.51
N ASP A 100 24.15 -27.79 22.54
CA ASP A 100 23.93 -28.39 23.86
C ASP A 100 22.48 -28.85 24.00
N LYS A 101 22.29 -30.17 23.92
CA LYS A 101 20.98 -30.82 24.06
C LYS A 101 20.49 -30.91 25.50
N ALA A 102 21.38 -30.82 26.49
CA ALA A 102 20.98 -30.91 27.90
C ALA A 102 20.31 -29.61 28.37
N THR A 103 20.74 -28.47 27.83
CA THR A 103 20.22 -27.14 28.19
C THR A 103 19.43 -26.48 27.07
N GLU A 104 19.14 -27.20 25.98
CA GLU A 104 18.44 -26.69 24.78
C GLU A 104 19.01 -25.33 24.31
N SER A 105 20.32 -25.29 24.05
CA SER A 105 21.00 -24.06 23.64
C SER A 105 22.11 -24.31 22.63
N ILE A 106 22.48 -23.28 21.86
CA ILE A 106 23.61 -23.29 20.94
C ILE A 106 24.68 -22.36 21.50
N ARG A 107 25.90 -22.87 21.69
CA ARG A 107 27.06 -22.07 22.11
C ARG A 107 27.91 -21.70 20.90
N TYR A 108 28.28 -20.43 20.81
CA TYR A 108 29.13 -19.90 19.76
C TYR A 108 30.50 -19.56 20.32
N GLN A 109 31.57 -20.13 19.73
CA GLN A 109 32.94 -20.00 20.20
C GLN A 109 33.88 -19.60 19.06
N THR A 110 34.74 -18.60 19.30
CA THR A 110 35.73 -18.15 18.30
C THR A 110 36.77 -19.25 18.02
N VAL A 111 37.10 -19.50 16.75
CA VAL A 111 38.11 -20.51 16.36
C VAL A 111 39.52 -19.94 16.21
N ARG A 112 39.63 -18.61 16.13
CA ARG A 112 40.87 -17.83 16.11
C ARG A 112 40.66 -16.49 16.82
N ASP A 113 41.75 -15.73 16.97
CA ASP A 113 41.65 -14.34 17.42
C ASP A 113 40.88 -13.52 16.37
N ILE A 114 39.96 -12.67 16.84
CA ILE A 114 39.08 -11.82 16.04
C ILE A 114 39.52 -10.37 16.23
N GLU A 115 39.73 -9.66 15.13
CA GLU A 115 40.11 -8.24 15.17
C GLU A 115 38.90 -7.34 15.41
N GLN A 116 39.14 -6.12 15.91
CA GLN A 116 38.07 -5.13 16.05
C GLN A 116 37.50 -4.77 14.68
N GLY A 117 36.17 -4.74 14.57
CA GLY A 117 35.45 -4.43 13.34
C GLY A 117 35.24 -5.64 12.41
N GLU A 118 35.80 -6.80 12.75
CA GLU A 118 35.64 -8.02 11.96
C GLU A 118 34.23 -8.62 12.12
N GLU A 119 33.66 -9.16 11.04
CA GLU A 119 32.37 -9.87 11.06
C GLU A 119 32.54 -11.29 11.60
N LEU A 120 31.69 -11.71 12.53
CA LEU A 120 31.65 -13.05 13.07
C LEU A 120 30.74 -13.92 12.19
N CYS A 121 31.31 -14.92 11.54
CA CYS A 121 30.62 -15.81 10.60
C CYS A 121 30.73 -17.28 11.01
N ILE A 122 29.66 -18.03 10.76
CA ILE A 122 29.57 -19.47 11.00
C ILE A 122 29.44 -20.26 9.69
N PHE A 123 29.78 -21.55 9.73
CA PHE A 123 29.65 -22.44 8.58
C PHE A 123 28.35 -23.26 8.63
N TYR A 124 27.45 -23.08 7.66
CA TYR A 124 26.14 -23.74 7.61
C TYR A 124 26.13 -25.08 6.83
N GLY A 125 27.17 -25.42 6.04
CA GLY A 125 27.24 -26.62 5.21
C GLY A 125 27.16 -26.36 3.70
N HIS A 126 27.42 -27.39 2.88
CA HIS A 126 27.68 -27.27 1.42
C HIS A 126 26.45 -27.15 0.49
N ASN A 127 25.22 -26.96 1.00
CA ASN A 127 24.03 -26.74 0.16
C ASN A 127 23.44 -25.36 0.42
N LEU A 128 24.01 -24.33 -0.22
CA LEU A 128 23.56 -22.96 -0.12
C LEU A 128 23.14 -22.45 -1.51
N TRP A 129 22.01 -21.75 -1.56
CA TRP A 129 21.43 -21.18 -2.78
C TRP A 129 21.76 -19.68 -2.94
N PHE A 130 22.72 -19.17 -2.16
CA PHE A 130 23.30 -17.84 -2.27
C PHE A 130 24.81 -17.93 -2.39
N ALA A 131 25.41 -16.92 -3.03
CA ALA A 131 26.84 -16.90 -3.31
C ALA A 131 27.66 -16.80 -2.01
N PRO A 132 28.71 -17.63 -1.84
CA PRO A 132 29.64 -17.52 -0.73
C PRO A 132 30.45 -16.22 -0.82
N THR A 133 30.92 -15.73 0.34
CA THR A 133 31.56 -14.41 0.46
C THR A 133 32.91 -14.29 -0.26
N ASP A 134 33.51 -15.41 -0.68
CA ASP A 134 34.90 -15.48 -1.14
C ASP A 134 35.07 -15.89 -2.62
N ALA A 135 34.03 -15.75 -3.46
CA ALA A 135 34.16 -16.06 -4.90
C ALA A 135 34.90 -14.96 -5.68
N ASP A 136 36.22 -14.97 -5.62
CA ASP A 136 37.08 -14.13 -6.45
C ASP A 136 37.10 -14.59 -7.93
N CYS A 137 36.78 -13.63 -8.81
CA CYS A 137 36.89 -13.73 -10.25
C CYS A 137 38.35 -13.88 -10.70
N LYS A 138 38.83 -15.09 -11.02
CA LYS A 138 39.92 -15.34 -11.98
C LYS A 138 40.12 -16.83 -12.28
N ASN A 139 40.19 -17.14 -13.58
CA ASN A 139 40.57 -18.40 -14.23
C ASN A 139 39.47 -19.45 -14.45
N MET A 140 38.92 -19.47 -15.67
CA MET A 140 39.11 -20.59 -16.60
C MET A 140 38.57 -20.22 -18.00
N GLU A 141 39.44 -19.59 -18.81
CA GLU A 141 39.43 -19.80 -20.26
C GLU A 141 40.04 -21.19 -20.55
N ASN A 142 39.56 -21.81 -21.63
CA ASN A 142 39.98 -23.07 -22.26
C ASN A 142 39.32 -24.37 -21.78
N ASN A 143 38.12 -24.66 -22.31
CA ASN A 143 38.01 -25.66 -23.37
C ASN A 143 36.70 -25.54 -24.18
N ARG A 144 36.85 -25.64 -25.49
CA ARG A 144 35.93 -25.20 -26.55
C ARG A 144 34.92 -26.29 -27.00
N VAL A 145 33.66 -25.85 -27.25
CA VAL A 145 32.83 -26.00 -28.49
C VAL A 145 32.19 -27.38 -28.79
N PRO A 146 30.98 -27.49 -29.43
CA PRO A 146 30.37 -26.49 -30.32
C PRO A 146 28.95 -25.99 -30.01
N SER A 147 28.78 -24.72 -30.37
CA SER A 147 27.51 -24.05 -30.70
C SER A 147 26.88 -24.61 -31.98
N PRO A 148 25.57 -24.42 -32.12
CA PRO A 148 25.06 -23.57 -33.20
C PRO A 148 24.27 -22.39 -32.58
N VAL A 149 24.64 -21.13 -32.85
CA VAL A 149 23.94 -20.22 -33.80
C VAL A 149 22.45 -20.51 -33.95
N ASP A 150 21.61 -19.69 -33.31
CA ASP A 150 20.81 -18.67 -34.00
C ASP A 150 20.11 -17.76 -32.98
N ASP A 151 20.09 -16.49 -33.32
CA ASP A 151 19.82 -15.31 -32.54
C ASP A 151 18.34 -14.94 -32.66
N GLY A 152 17.52 -15.44 -31.73
CA GLY A 152 16.10 -15.12 -31.63
C GLY A 152 15.78 -13.77 -30.96
N TRP A 153 16.66 -12.76 -31.05
CA TRP A 153 16.33 -11.38 -30.67
C TRP A 153 16.05 -10.56 -31.93
N GLY A 154 14.99 -10.96 -32.64
CA GLY A 154 14.56 -10.32 -33.88
C GLY A 154 13.27 -10.94 -34.40
N GLY A 155 12.15 -10.69 -33.72
CA GLY A 155 10.83 -11.02 -34.25
C GLY A 155 9.82 -11.50 -33.21
N LEU A 156 9.26 -10.55 -32.43
CA LEU A 156 7.84 -10.54 -32.07
C LEU A 156 7.35 -9.07 -31.98
N SER A 157 7.73 -8.26 -32.97
CA SER A 157 6.76 -7.35 -33.58
C SER A 157 5.88 -8.20 -34.49
N GLY A 158 4.72 -8.60 -33.97
CA GLY A 158 3.80 -9.52 -34.66
C GLY A 158 3.47 -10.76 -33.83
N LEU A 159 2.91 -10.57 -32.63
CA LEU A 159 1.97 -11.58 -32.12
C LEU A 159 0.70 -11.40 -32.95
N ASP A 160 0.65 -12.09 -34.10
CA ASP A 160 -0.61 -12.39 -34.73
C ASP A 160 -1.42 -13.23 -33.74
N ASN A 161 -2.54 -12.64 -33.33
CA ASN A 161 -3.74 -13.27 -32.82
C ASN A 161 -3.85 -14.72 -33.26
N SER A 162 -3.49 -15.64 -32.37
CA SER A 162 -3.78 -17.06 -32.52
C SER A 162 -4.36 -17.63 -31.23
N ASP A 163 -5.28 -16.84 -30.67
CA ASP A 163 -6.51 -17.28 -29.97
C ASP A 163 -7.37 -16.03 -29.67
N ALA A 164 -7.55 -15.16 -30.68
CA ALA A 164 -8.48 -14.05 -30.56
C ALA A 164 -9.89 -14.64 -30.50
N SER A 165 -10.47 -14.69 -29.30
CA SER A 165 -11.90 -14.86 -29.12
C SER A 165 -12.63 -13.95 -30.11
N ASP A 166 -13.55 -14.47 -30.94
CA ASP A 166 -14.36 -13.72 -31.93
C ASP A 166 -15.28 -12.64 -31.30
N ILE A 167 -15.08 -12.32 -30.02
CA ILE A 167 -15.83 -11.38 -29.23
C ILE A 167 -15.25 -9.98 -29.46
N VAL A 168 -15.97 -9.22 -30.27
CA VAL A 168 -15.65 -7.83 -30.60
C VAL A 168 -16.21 -6.88 -29.53
N ASN A 169 -15.45 -5.84 -29.18
CA ASN A 169 -15.90 -4.82 -28.24
C ASN A 169 -17.17 -4.10 -28.78
N PRO A 170 -18.30 -4.15 -28.07
CA PRO A 170 -19.57 -3.62 -28.55
C PRO A 170 -19.65 -2.09 -28.58
N TYR A 171 -18.65 -1.41 -28.02
CA TYR A 171 -18.56 0.05 -27.94
C TYR A 171 -17.58 0.65 -28.97
N LEU A 172 -17.10 -0.15 -29.94
CA LEU A 172 -16.16 0.31 -30.98
C LEU A 172 -16.77 1.34 -31.92
N GLU A 173 -18.00 1.12 -32.36
CA GLU A 173 -18.72 2.00 -33.28
C GLU A 173 -19.56 3.02 -32.51
N GLY A 174 -19.80 4.20 -33.10
CA GLY A 174 -20.61 5.27 -32.52
C GLY A 174 -19.80 6.46 -32.00
N ASP A 175 -20.51 7.51 -31.59
CA ASP A 175 -19.92 8.73 -31.03
C ASP A 175 -19.32 8.43 -29.65
N GLN A 176 -18.01 8.68 -29.50
CA GLN A 176 -17.27 8.35 -28.28
C GLN A 176 -17.58 9.32 -27.13
N ASP A 177 -18.07 10.53 -27.43
CA ASP A 177 -18.43 11.55 -26.45
C ASP A 177 -19.91 11.43 -26.01
N GLU A 178 -20.67 10.50 -26.60
CA GLU A 178 -22.04 10.20 -26.23
C GLU A 178 -22.13 9.75 -24.77
N ILE A 179 -22.92 10.47 -23.97
CA ILE A 179 -23.21 10.10 -22.57
C ILE A 179 -24.27 9.01 -22.57
N ILE A 180 -23.93 7.84 -22.05
CA ILE A 180 -24.85 6.70 -21.93
C ILE A 180 -25.74 6.86 -20.70
N GLY A 181 -27.04 6.62 -20.88
CA GLY A 181 -28.02 6.69 -19.80
C GLY A 181 -27.76 5.64 -18.72
N GLU A 182 -28.07 5.97 -17.47
CA GLU A 182 -27.79 5.08 -16.31
C GLU A 182 -28.46 3.69 -16.44
N ASP A 183 -29.65 3.63 -17.05
CA ASP A 183 -30.38 2.38 -17.29
C ASP A 183 -29.73 1.48 -18.36
N GLU A 184 -28.96 2.09 -19.27
CA GLU A 184 -28.26 1.42 -20.38
C GLU A 184 -26.84 1.00 -20.00
N LEU A 185 -26.32 1.45 -18.86
CA LEU A 185 -24.98 1.08 -18.41
C LEU A 185 -24.87 -0.43 -18.17
N PRO A 186 -23.73 -1.04 -18.53
CA PRO A 186 -23.48 -2.46 -18.28
C PRO A 186 -23.17 -2.76 -16.81
N PHE A 187 -23.35 -1.78 -15.91
CA PHE A 187 -23.00 -1.89 -14.50
C PHE A 187 -24.22 -1.96 -13.60
N ILE A 188 -24.10 -2.72 -12.52
CA ILE A 188 -24.89 -2.57 -11.30
C ILE A 188 -24.03 -1.73 -10.35
N ARG A 189 -24.47 -0.52 -10.04
CA ARG A 189 -23.78 0.34 -9.07
C ARG A 189 -24.24 -0.01 -7.66
N TYR A 190 -23.28 -0.31 -6.79
CA TYR A 190 -23.60 -0.38 -5.36
C TYR A 190 -23.75 1.04 -4.83
N LYS A 191 -24.97 1.41 -4.46
CA LYS A 191 -25.26 2.67 -3.79
C LYS A 191 -24.71 2.59 -2.37
N LEU A 192 -23.63 3.30 -2.10
CA LEU A 192 -23.20 3.52 -0.73
C LEU A 192 -24.35 4.28 -0.02
N PRO A 193 -24.82 3.80 1.15
CA PRO A 193 -25.76 4.57 1.94
C PRO A 193 -25.16 5.95 2.22
N PRO A 194 -25.96 7.03 2.16
CA PRO A 194 -25.48 8.35 2.51
C PRO A 194 -24.88 8.30 3.91
N GLU A 195 -23.78 9.01 4.13
CA GLU A 195 -23.14 9.09 5.44
C GLU A 195 -24.15 9.72 6.42
N GLU A 196 -24.79 8.87 7.24
CA GLU A 196 -25.65 9.31 8.32
C GLU A 196 -24.75 9.81 9.45
N GLU A 197 -24.57 11.13 9.48
CA GLU A 197 -23.97 11.79 10.62
C GLU A 197 -24.99 11.82 11.78
N ASP A 198 -24.58 11.29 12.93
CA ASP A 198 -25.22 11.50 14.22
C ASP A 198 -24.46 12.58 15.02
N PRO A 199 -25.06 13.18 16.08
CA PRO A 199 -24.42 14.25 16.84
C PRO A 199 -23.02 13.90 17.38
N ASP A 200 -22.79 12.64 17.73
CA ASP A 200 -21.55 12.17 18.35
C ASP A 200 -20.46 11.86 17.32
N SER A 201 -20.83 11.66 16.06
CA SER A 201 -19.91 11.34 14.94
C SER A 201 -19.30 12.57 14.26
N ILE A 202 -19.76 13.78 14.56
CA ILE A 202 -19.29 15.01 13.89
C ILE A 202 -17.86 15.32 14.32
N LYS A 203 -16.93 15.21 13.37
CA LYS A 203 -15.53 15.63 13.59
C LYS A 203 -15.45 17.15 13.70
N THR A 204 -14.82 17.62 14.78
CA THR A 204 -14.58 19.05 15.04
C THR A 204 -13.11 19.40 15.02
N VAL A 205 -12.81 20.66 14.74
CA VAL A 205 -11.50 21.28 14.88
C VAL A 205 -11.62 22.50 15.77
N GLU A 206 -10.61 22.74 16.61
CA GLU A 206 -10.55 23.95 17.43
C GLU A 206 -10.23 25.16 16.55
N ALA A 207 -11.10 26.17 16.56
CA ALA A 207 -10.89 27.41 15.83
C ALA A 207 -10.99 28.62 16.76
N TRP A 208 -10.12 29.61 16.53
CA TRP A 208 -10.18 30.89 17.21
C TRP A 208 -11.40 31.67 16.74
N VAL A 209 -12.15 32.17 17.71
CA VAL A 209 -13.30 33.03 17.50
C VAL A 209 -13.20 34.27 18.38
N VAL A 210 -13.82 35.36 17.94
CA VAL A 210 -13.88 36.61 18.71
C VAL A 210 -15.30 37.16 18.71
N GLU A 211 -15.74 37.67 19.85
CA GLU A 211 -16.99 38.41 19.95
C GLU A 211 -16.81 39.83 19.39
N VAL A 212 -17.82 40.29 18.65
CA VAL A 212 -17.86 41.59 18.01
C VAL A 212 -19.03 42.37 18.62
N PRO A 213 -18.77 43.22 19.63
CA PRO A 213 -19.82 43.99 20.30
C PRO A 213 -20.50 45.00 19.38
N ASP A 214 -19.71 45.73 18.57
CA ASP A 214 -20.22 46.68 17.58
C ASP A 214 -20.22 46.07 16.17
N GLN A 215 -21.43 45.89 15.62
CA GLN A 215 -21.64 45.32 14.28
C GLN A 215 -21.01 46.17 13.16
N ARG A 216 -20.72 47.46 13.39
CA ARG A 216 -20.03 48.33 12.42
C ARG A 216 -18.61 47.85 12.13
N ASN A 217 -17.99 47.15 13.07
CA ASN A 217 -16.61 46.66 12.95
C ASN A 217 -16.49 45.39 12.09
N ILE A 218 -17.60 44.72 11.79
CA ILE A 218 -17.62 43.44 11.06
C ILE A 218 -16.97 43.58 9.67
N THR A 219 -17.34 44.61 8.90
CA THR A 219 -16.80 44.82 7.55
C THR A 219 -15.29 45.08 7.57
N THR A 220 -14.83 45.83 8.58
CA THR A 220 -13.40 46.10 8.80
C THR A 220 -12.65 44.83 9.17
N LEU A 221 -13.22 44.02 10.06
CA LEU A 221 -12.64 42.75 10.48
C LEU A 221 -12.58 41.71 9.37
N LEU A 222 -13.62 41.60 8.53
CA LEU A 222 -13.58 40.72 7.35
C LEU A 222 -12.50 41.14 6.35
N LYS A 223 -12.33 42.45 6.12
CA LYS A 223 -11.24 42.97 5.28
C LYS A 223 -9.87 42.65 5.86
N TRP A 224 -9.71 42.85 7.17
CA TRP A 224 -8.47 42.52 7.88
C TRP A 224 -8.16 41.02 7.79
N LEU A 225 -9.14 40.15 8.05
CA LEU A 225 -9.00 38.68 7.97
C LEU A 225 -8.45 38.24 6.61
N LYS A 226 -9.00 38.80 5.52
CA LYS A 226 -8.55 38.56 4.15
C LYS A 226 -7.14 39.09 3.88
N GLN A 227 -6.82 40.28 4.38
CA GLN A 227 -5.49 40.90 4.21
C GLN A 227 -4.39 40.17 5.02
N SER A 228 -4.74 39.61 6.17
CA SER A 228 -3.83 38.87 7.04
C SER A 228 -3.56 37.43 6.58
N GLY A 229 -4.21 36.98 5.49
CA GLY A 229 -4.02 35.61 4.98
C GLY A 229 -4.56 34.53 5.92
N LEU A 230 -5.45 34.89 6.85
CA LEU A 230 -6.07 33.96 7.80
C LEU A 230 -7.27 33.21 7.18
N GLU A 231 -7.59 33.49 5.93
CA GLU A 231 -8.57 32.75 5.12
C GLU A 231 -7.89 31.55 4.45
N GLY A 232 -7.73 30.46 5.20
CA GLY A 232 -7.33 29.19 4.61
C GLY A 232 -8.51 28.39 4.04
N PRO A 233 -8.26 27.49 3.07
CA PRO A 233 -9.29 26.65 2.45
C PRO A 233 -9.97 25.70 3.45
N GLU A 234 -9.32 25.39 4.57
CA GLU A 234 -9.81 24.49 5.62
C GLU A 234 -11.04 24.99 6.38
N LEU A 235 -11.34 26.29 6.35
CA LEU A 235 -12.56 26.87 6.94
C LEU A 235 -13.55 27.38 5.87
N GLY A 236 -13.29 27.09 4.59
CA GLY A 236 -14.09 27.60 3.48
C GLY A 236 -15.55 27.12 3.48
N HIS A 237 -15.86 26.02 4.16
CA HIS A 237 -17.23 25.48 4.31
C HIS A 237 -18.02 26.12 5.47
N LEU A 238 -17.41 26.95 6.29
CA LEU A 238 -18.04 27.61 7.44
C LEU A 238 -18.37 29.07 7.12
N LYS A 239 -19.51 29.55 7.62
CA LYS A 239 -19.80 30.99 7.56
C LYS A 239 -18.91 31.71 8.57
N ARG A 240 -18.32 32.83 8.16
CA ARG A 240 -17.42 33.61 9.02
C ARG A 240 -18.10 34.28 10.21
N ILE A 241 -19.41 34.47 10.14
CA ILE A 241 -20.17 35.20 11.15
C ILE A 241 -21.26 34.29 11.72
N ARG A 242 -21.33 34.23 13.05
CA ARG A 242 -22.44 33.63 13.81
C ARG A 242 -23.14 34.71 14.60
N LYS A 243 -24.47 34.79 14.50
CA LYS A 243 -25.30 35.66 15.33
C LYS A 243 -26.10 34.80 16.31
N GLN A 244 -25.92 35.03 17.60
CA GLN A 244 -26.68 34.36 18.67
C GLN A 244 -27.26 35.43 19.60
N GLY A 245 -28.54 35.76 19.40
CA GLY A 245 -29.21 36.83 20.12
C GLY A 245 -28.52 38.19 19.89
N PRO A 246 -28.08 38.90 20.96
CA PRO A 246 -27.39 40.19 20.83
C PRO A 246 -25.91 40.05 20.45
N THR A 247 -25.34 38.85 20.57
CA THR A 247 -23.91 38.61 20.36
C THR A 247 -23.63 38.24 18.90
N THR A 248 -22.59 38.85 18.33
CA THR A 248 -22.06 38.46 17.02
C THR A 248 -20.66 37.93 17.23
N THR A 249 -20.39 36.71 16.77
CA THR A 249 -19.08 36.07 16.86
C THR A 249 -18.49 35.95 15.46
N LEU A 250 -17.20 36.25 15.32
CA LEU A 250 -16.42 36.12 14.10
C LEU A 250 -15.45 34.94 14.21
N LEU A 251 -15.42 34.11 13.17
CA LEU A 251 -14.47 33.00 13.00
C LEU A 251 -13.15 33.51 12.41
N LEU A 252 -12.04 33.23 13.10
CA LEU A 252 -10.70 33.70 12.73
C LEU A 252 -9.93 32.63 11.94
N CYS A 253 -9.25 31.71 12.63
CA CYS A 253 -8.39 30.68 12.04
C CYS A 253 -8.25 29.48 12.98
N THR A 254 -7.63 28.40 12.52
CA THR A 254 -7.30 27.19 13.31
C THR A 254 -5.86 27.17 13.83
N GLY A 255 -5.02 28.15 13.43
CA GLY A 255 -3.61 28.20 13.79
C GLY A 255 -3.34 28.61 15.25
N THR A 256 -2.21 28.18 15.79
CA THR A 256 -1.66 28.65 17.08
C THR A 256 -0.34 29.38 16.84
N PRO A 257 -0.08 30.56 17.40
CA PRO A 257 -0.82 31.33 18.44
C PRO A 257 -2.05 32.11 17.93
N PRO A 258 -2.89 32.71 18.81
CA PRO A 258 -4.01 33.54 18.38
C PRO A 258 -3.53 34.72 17.50
N PRO A 259 -4.29 35.10 16.45
CA PRO A 259 -3.87 36.15 15.55
C PRO A 259 -3.90 37.53 16.24
N PRO A 260 -2.92 38.41 15.97
CA PRO A 260 -2.87 39.75 16.56
C PRO A 260 -3.96 40.64 15.97
N PHE A 261 -4.81 41.23 16.80
CA PHE A 261 -5.89 42.10 16.33
C PHE A 261 -5.40 43.47 15.83
N PRO A 262 -6.17 44.15 14.97
CA PRO A 262 -5.92 45.55 14.63
C PRO A 262 -5.99 46.44 15.88
N GLU A 263 -4.97 47.27 16.11
CA GLU A 263 -4.87 48.16 17.29
C GLU A 263 -6.03 49.17 17.42
N ASN A 264 -6.78 49.42 16.34
CA ASN A 264 -7.85 50.42 16.27
C ASN A 264 -9.24 49.87 16.64
N LEU A 265 -9.35 48.62 17.09
CA LEU A 265 -10.62 47.98 17.42
C LEU A 265 -10.62 47.49 18.86
N ASP A 266 -11.52 48.04 19.68
CA ASP A 266 -11.75 47.58 21.05
C ASP A 266 -12.52 46.25 21.02
N LEU A 267 -11.78 45.15 20.96
CA LEU A 267 -12.31 43.79 20.88
C LEU A 267 -11.89 42.96 22.10
N PRO A 268 -12.77 42.07 22.58
CA PRO A 268 -12.42 41.13 23.63
C PRO A 268 -11.36 40.12 23.16
N ALA A 269 -10.72 39.44 24.12
CA ALA A 269 -9.75 38.40 23.81
C ALA A 269 -10.37 37.27 22.99
N PRO A 270 -9.65 36.70 22.00
CA PRO A 270 -10.15 35.56 21.24
C PRO A 270 -10.14 34.30 22.12
N TYR A 271 -11.04 33.39 21.84
CA TYR A 271 -11.13 32.10 22.52
C TYR A 271 -11.34 30.97 21.51
N LEU A 272 -11.04 29.74 21.92
CA LEU A 272 -11.19 28.55 21.09
C LEU A 272 -12.61 27.99 21.18
N LEU A 273 -13.14 27.54 20.04
CA LEU A 273 -14.43 26.89 19.96
C LEU A 273 -14.38 25.74 18.94
N PRO A 274 -14.95 24.56 19.26
CA PRO A 274 -15.03 23.45 18.31
C PRO A 274 -16.00 23.76 17.17
N VAL A 275 -15.49 23.74 15.94
CA VAL A 275 -16.28 23.92 14.72
C VAL A 275 -16.21 22.68 13.83
N PRO A 276 -17.23 22.39 12.99
CA PRO A 276 -17.20 21.24 12.08
C PRO A 276 -15.97 21.26 11.16
N SER A 277 -15.25 20.14 11.06
CA SER A 277 -14.04 20.04 10.23
C SER A 277 -14.33 19.81 8.74
N SER A 278 -15.59 19.50 8.37
CA SER A 278 -15.99 19.18 6.99
C SER A 278 -17.34 19.82 6.61
N PRO A 279 -17.61 20.05 5.31
CA PRO A 279 -18.87 20.60 4.84
C PRO A 279 -20.08 19.69 5.14
N ALA A 280 -21.27 20.28 5.17
CA ALA A 280 -22.51 19.54 5.26
C ALA A 280 -22.93 19.02 3.87
N LEU A 281 -23.00 17.70 3.72
CA LEU A 281 -23.30 17.02 2.46
C LEU A 281 -24.78 16.62 2.34
N THR A 282 -25.50 16.52 3.45
CA THR A 282 -26.93 16.18 3.52
C THR A 282 -27.69 17.24 4.32
N LEU A 283 -29.02 17.30 4.18
CA LEU A 283 -29.85 18.20 4.98
C LEU A 283 -29.81 17.86 6.49
N PRO A 284 -29.83 16.60 6.92
CA PRO A 284 -29.61 16.25 8.33
C PRO A 284 -28.23 16.67 8.85
N SER A 285 -27.16 16.39 8.08
CA SER A 285 -25.79 16.84 8.39
C SER A 285 -25.72 18.36 8.55
N LEU A 286 -26.40 19.10 7.67
CA LEU A 286 -26.49 20.56 7.75
C LEU A 286 -27.14 21.02 9.05
N GLN A 287 -28.26 20.39 9.45
CA GLN A 287 -28.93 20.71 10.71
C GLN A 287 -27.99 20.47 11.88
N LEU A 288 -27.38 19.29 11.97
CA LEU A 288 -26.48 18.93 13.07
C LEU A 288 -25.26 19.85 13.15
N LYS A 289 -24.51 20.02 12.04
CA LYS A 289 -23.32 20.87 12.00
C LYS A 289 -23.64 22.34 12.27
N SER A 290 -24.81 22.82 11.86
CA SER A 290 -25.25 24.19 12.13
C SER A 290 -25.50 24.47 13.62
N HIS A 291 -25.72 23.44 14.46
CA HIS A 291 -25.78 23.60 15.92
C HIS A 291 -24.40 23.96 16.51
N LEU A 292 -23.31 23.42 15.94
CA LEU A 292 -21.95 23.73 16.36
C LEU A 292 -21.50 25.09 15.82
N TRP A 293 -21.56 25.25 14.49
CA TRP A 293 -21.22 26.49 13.82
C TRP A 293 -21.97 26.63 12.49
N PRO A 294 -22.45 27.83 12.11
CA PRO A 294 -23.14 28.02 10.84
C PRO A 294 -22.27 27.55 9.66
N THR A 295 -22.74 26.53 8.95
CA THR A 295 -22.04 25.92 7.80
C THR A 295 -22.85 26.12 6.52
N MET A 296 -22.20 25.91 5.38
CA MET A 296 -22.86 25.92 4.07
C MET A 296 -23.25 24.50 3.66
N TYR A 297 -24.45 24.38 3.10
CA TYR A 297 -24.84 23.18 2.38
C TYR A 297 -24.06 23.15 1.07
N ALA A 298 -23.15 22.19 0.94
CA ALA A 298 -22.33 22.01 -0.24
C ALA A 298 -22.66 20.65 -0.86
N PRO A 299 -23.81 20.53 -1.55
CA PRO A 299 -24.29 19.28 -2.11
C PRO A 299 -23.47 18.80 -3.30
N ARG A 300 -22.39 19.49 -3.70
CA ARG A 300 -21.46 18.98 -4.71
C ARG A 300 -20.90 17.66 -4.16
N ARG A 301 -21.56 16.58 -4.55
CA ARG A 301 -21.29 15.25 -4.03
C ARG A 301 -19.88 14.90 -4.50
N LYS A 302 -19.05 14.52 -3.55
CA LYS A 302 -17.90 13.65 -3.83
C LYS A 302 -18.35 12.30 -4.46
N ASP A 303 -19.66 12.02 -4.39
CA ASP A 303 -20.32 10.75 -4.73
C ASP A 303 -21.42 10.88 -5.83
N GLU A 304 -21.48 11.98 -6.61
CA GLU A 304 -22.34 11.97 -7.80
C GLU A 304 -21.65 11.12 -8.84
N ALA A 305 -22.34 10.08 -9.30
CA ALA A 305 -21.82 9.15 -10.28
C ALA A 305 -21.36 9.95 -11.52
N GLU A 306 -20.07 9.88 -11.81
CA GLU A 306 -19.52 10.48 -13.03
C GLU A 306 -20.28 9.91 -14.24
N PRO A 307 -20.73 10.76 -15.17
CA PRO A 307 -21.36 10.30 -16.40
C PRO A 307 -20.38 9.41 -17.17
N TRP A 308 -20.89 8.35 -17.78
CA TRP A 308 -20.10 7.44 -18.60
C TRP A 308 -20.31 7.78 -20.06
N THR A 309 -19.24 8.20 -20.72
CA THR A 309 -19.24 8.31 -22.17
C THR A 309 -19.05 6.94 -22.80
N ARG A 310 -19.48 6.80 -24.06
CA ARG A 310 -19.25 5.59 -24.85
C ARG A 310 -17.76 5.24 -24.96
N GLY A 311 -16.90 6.24 -25.12
CA GLY A 311 -15.45 6.05 -25.15
C GLY A 311 -14.89 5.52 -23.83
N LYS A 312 -15.43 5.99 -22.69
CA LYS A 312 -15.06 5.46 -21.37
C LYS A 312 -15.52 4.01 -21.19
N LEU A 313 -16.71 3.65 -21.68
CA LEU A 313 -17.19 2.26 -21.67
C LEU A 313 -16.34 1.35 -22.57
N LYS A 314 -15.97 1.82 -23.76
CA LYS A 314 -15.06 1.11 -24.65
C LYS A 314 -13.74 0.79 -23.94
N TRP A 315 -13.11 1.81 -23.35
CA TRP A 315 -11.88 1.65 -22.57
C TRP A 315 -12.03 0.66 -21.40
N ALA A 316 -13.11 0.78 -20.62
CA ALA A 316 -13.36 -0.11 -19.50
C ALA A 316 -13.62 -1.55 -19.95
N TRP A 317 -14.29 -1.73 -21.10
CA TRP A 317 -14.51 -3.05 -21.70
C TRP A 317 -13.19 -3.68 -22.15
N ASP A 318 -12.32 -2.92 -22.82
CA ASP A 318 -10.99 -3.39 -23.25
C ASP A 318 -10.15 -3.81 -22.03
N CYS A 319 -10.14 -3.00 -20.97
CA CYS A 319 -9.44 -3.32 -19.72
C CYS A 319 -9.97 -4.60 -19.07
N MET A 320 -11.30 -4.76 -19.01
CA MET A 320 -11.92 -5.95 -18.44
C MET A 320 -11.67 -7.19 -19.29
N LYS A 321 -11.71 -7.07 -20.63
CA LYS A 321 -11.36 -8.14 -21.56
C LYS A 321 -9.94 -8.64 -21.32
N THR A 322 -8.98 -7.73 -21.20
CA THR A 322 -7.60 -8.08 -20.85
C THR A 322 -7.53 -8.81 -19.50
N ALA A 323 -8.24 -8.33 -18.47
CA ALA A 323 -8.28 -9.01 -17.17
C ALA A 323 -8.86 -10.45 -17.29
N VAL A 324 -9.90 -10.66 -18.09
CA VAL A 324 -10.50 -11.98 -18.34
C VAL A 324 -9.54 -12.90 -19.08
N ASP A 325 -8.88 -12.41 -20.13
CA ASP A 325 -7.93 -13.20 -20.93
C ASP A 325 -6.78 -13.73 -20.06
N HIS A 326 -6.32 -12.93 -19.11
CA HIS A 326 -5.33 -13.36 -18.13
C HIS A 326 -5.88 -14.34 -17.07
N ALA A 327 -7.18 -14.33 -16.81
CA ALA A 327 -7.82 -15.24 -15.86
C ALA A 327 -8.14 -16.63 -16.45
N ILE A 328 -8.08 -16.81 -17.77
CA ILE A 328 -8.33 -18.12 -18.42
C ILE A 328 -7.29 -19.16 -17.96
N SER A 329 -6.05 -18.74 -17.70
CA SER A 329 -4.96 -19.62 -17.25
C SER A 329 -4.88 -19.79 -15.74
N LEU A 330 -5.42 -18.85 -14.96
CA LEU A 330 -5.32 -18.78 -13.50
C LEU A 330 -6.59 -18.13 -12.92
N PRO A 331 -7.22 -18.70 -11.88
CA PRO A 331 -8.66 -18.53 -11.61
C PRO A 331 -9.13 -17.09 -11.31
N ILE A 332 -8.24 -16.17 -10.92
CA ILE A 332 -8.59 -14.78 -10.67
C ILE A 332 -7.46 -13.87 -11.19
N ALA A 333 -7.82 -12.88 -11.99
CA ALA A 333 -6.91 -11.80 -12.41
C ALA A 333 -7.48 -10.41 -12.10
N ALA A 334 -6.56 -9.46 -11.96
CA ALA A 334 -6.81 -8.05 -11.67
C ALA A 334 -5.85 -7.14 -12.46
N LEU A 335 -6.35 -5.99 -12.88
CA LEU A 335 -5.67 -5.04 -13.77
C LEU A 335 -5.79 -3.61 -13.23
N ILE A 336 -4.67 -2.88 -13.25
CA ILE A 336 -4.61 -1.44 -13.05
C ILE A 336 -4.20 -0.81 -14.39
N PRO A 337 -5.07 -0.01 -15.02
CA PRO A 337 -4.71 0.70 -16.25
C PRO A 337 -3.72 1.81 -15.93
N THR A 338 -2.79 2.01 -16.85
CA THR A 338 -1.87 3.14 -16.90
C THR A 338 -2.28 4.04 -18.06
N ASP A 339 -1.95 5.32 -17.96
CA ASP A 339 -2.11 6.19 -19.13
C ASP A 339 -1.19 5.70 -20.26
N PRO A 340 -1.59 5.82 -21.54
CA PRO A 340 -0.78 5.38 -22.67
C PRO A 340 0.63 6.01 -22.69
N SER A 341 0.81 7.17 -22.06
CA SER A 341 2.09 7.85 -21.88
C SER A 341 2.93 7.29 -20.71
N GLU A 342 2.30 6.66 -19.72
CA GLU A 342 2.94 6.11 -18.52
C GLU A 342 3.42 4.65 -18.71
N GLY A 343 2.96 3.95 -19.77
CA GLY A 343 3.41 2.61 -20.11
C GLY A 343 2.29 1.57 -20.16
N THR A 344 2.67 0.29 -20.03
CA THR A 344 1.74 -0.85 -20.05
C THR A 344 1.01 -1.03 -18.71
N ALA A 345 -0.26 -1.44 -18.77
CA ALA A 345 -1.08 -1.71 -17.58
C ALA A 345 -0.42 -2.75 -16.63
N PHE A 346 -0.70 -2.63 -15.34
CA PHE A 346 -0.24 -3.61 -14.33
C PHE A 346 -1.25 -4.75 -14.22
N ILE A 347 -0.79 -5.98 -14.34
CA ILE A 347 -1.65 -7.17 -14.36
C ILE A 347 -1.14 -8.17 -13.33
N GLY A 348 -1.99 -8.49 -12.36
CA GLY A 348 -1.73 -9.47 -11.32
C GLY A 348 -2.76 -10.58 -11.34
N HIS A 349 -2.31 -11.80 -11.04
CA HIS A 349 -3.14 -12.99 -10.96
C HIS A 349 -3.02 -13.62 -9.58
N ASP A 350 -3.97 -14.49 -9.25
CA ASP A 350 -3.93 -15.30 -8.06
C ASP A 350 -2.77 -16.29 -8.14
N THR A 351 -1.90 -16.25 -7.13
CA THR A 351 -0.76 -17.16 -7.04
C THR A 351 -0.80 -18.00 -5.78
N ARG A 352 -1.95 -18.12 -5.10
CA ARG A 352 -2.06 -18.92 -3.87
C ARG A 352 -1.58 -20.35 -4.07
N THR A 353 -2.01 -21.00 -5.14
CA THR A 353 -1.66 -22.39 -5.44
C THR A 353 -0.21 -22.51 -5.92
N SER A 354 0.23 -21.66 -6.85
CA SER A 354 1.57 -21.72 -7.43
C SER A 354 2.67 -21.33 -6.44
N THR A 355 2.43 -20.32 -5.60
CA THR A 355 3.37 -19.85 -4.57
C THR A 355 3.14 -20.47 -3.20
N LYS A 356 2.10 -21.29 -3.04
CA LYS A 356 1.67 -21.90 -1.76
C LYS A 356 1.52 -20.89 -0.63
N HIS A 357 1.06 -19.67 -0.96
CA HIS A 357 0.94 -18.57 -0.02
C HIS A 357 -0.50 -18.04 0.01
N PRO A 358 -1.23 -18.21 1.13
CA PRO A 358 -2.67 -17.96 1.17
C PRO A 358 -3.07 -16.51 0.88
N LEU A 359 -2.20 -15.53 1.18
CA LEU A 359 -2.50 -14.11 0.95
C LEU A 359 -2.13 -13.58 -0.44
N ARG A 360 -1.62 -14.42 -1.36
CA ARG A 360 -1.19 -13.99 -2.70
C ARG A 360 -2.35 -13.94 -3.69
N HIS A 361 -3.37 -13.16 -3.34
CA HIS A 361 -4.52 -12.91 -4.20
C HIS A 361 -4.14 -11.97 -5.35
N ALA A 362 -4.90 -12.05 -6.45
CA ALA A 362 -4.74 -11.19 -7.62
C ALA A 362 -4.63 -9.71 -7.23
N ALA A 363 -5.57 -9.20 -6.42
CA ALA A 363 -5.59 -7.79 -6.02
C ALA A 363 -4.30 -7.34 -5.30
N ILE A 364 -3.81 -8.15 -4.35
CA ILE A 364 -2.59 -7.85 -3.59
C ILE A 364 -1.36 -7.86 -4.52
N ASN A 365 -1.30 -8.84 -5.42
CA ASN A 365 -0.21 -8.94 -6.39
C ASN A 365 -0.19 -7.73 -7.32
N THR A 366 -1.33 -7.27 -7.84
CA THR A 366 -1.41 -6.10 -8.73
C THR A 366 -1.06 -4.80 -8.01
N ILE A 367 -1.57 -4.59 -6.78
CA ILE A 367 -1.21 -3.41 -5.96
C ILE A 367 0.30 -3.36 -5.70
N ARG A 368 0.90 -4.52 -5.39
CA ARG A 368 2.35 -4.61 -5.17
C ARG A 368 3.16 -4.27 -6.41
N GLN A 369 2.76 -4.74 -7.59
CA GLN A 369 3.46 -4.39 -8.83
C GLN A 369 3.50 -2.87 -9.06
N LEU A 370 2.37 -2.18 -8.84
CA LEU A 370 2.31 -0.72 -8.92
C LEU A 370 3.23 -0.06 -7.87
N ALA A 371 3.21 -0.55 -6.63
CA ALA A 371 4.05 -0.02 -5.56
C ALA A 371 5.55 -0.20 -5.85
N ASP A 372 5.94 -1.38 -6.33
CA ASP A 372 7.31 -1.70 -6.72
C ASP A 372 7.75 -0.84 -7.90
N HIS A 373 6.86 -0.61 -8.88
CA HIS A 373 7.11 0.32 -9.97
C HIS A 373 7.37 1.73 -9.45
N HIS A 374 6.47 2.30 -8.64
CA HIS A 374 6.67 3.62 -8.04
C HIS A 374 7.97 3.71 -7.21
N ALA A 375 8.34 2.66 -6.48
CA ALA A 375 9.58 2.63 -5.70
C ALA A 375 10.84 2.56 -6.58
N SER A 376 10.76 1.88 -7.72
CA SER A 376 11.85 1.75 -8.69
C SER A 376 12.05 3.02 -9.52
N THR A 377 10.97 3.74 -9.83
CA THR A 377 10.98 5.01 -10.58
C THR A 377 11.35 6.18 -9.69
N LYS A 378 12.30 5.99 -8.75
CA LYS A 378 12.80 6.96 -7.75
C LYS A 378 13.52 8.17 -8.37
N ILE A 379 12.84 8.87 -9.27
CA ILE A 379 13.05 10.26 -9.62
C ILE A 379 11.64 10.84 -9.64
N ASP A 380 11.41 11.85 -8.80
CA ASP A 380 10.25 12.74 -8.76
C ASP A 380 10.12 13.53 -10.07
N ILE A 381 10.11 12.89 -11.24
CA ILE A 381 9.96 13.56 -12.53
C ILE A 381 8.60 14.26 -12.56
N GLN A 382 7.57 13.60 -12.05
CA GLN A 382 6.24 14.19 -12.01
C GLN A 382 6.12 15.29 -10.95
N ASP A 383 6.72 15.14 -9.77
CA ASP A 383 6.72 16.21 -8.75
C ASP A 383 7.61 17.40 -9.18
N MET A 384 8.69 17.16 -9.92
CA MET A 384 9.50 18.20 -10.57
C MET A 384 8.75 18.89 -11.72
N ILE A 385 7.98 18.17 -12.54
CA ILE A 385 7.14 18.73 -13.61
C ILE A 385 5.98 19.54 -13.01
N ASN A 386 5.31 19.02 -11.99
CA ASN A 386 4.22 19.71 -11.29
C ASN A 386 4.74 20.99 -10.61
N ALA A 387 5.92 20.92 -9.98
CA ALA A 387 6.61 22.10 -9.44
C ALA A 387 7.02 23.10 -10.55
N ALA A 388 7.47 22.62 -11.72
CA ALA A 388 7.82 23.48 -12.86
C ALA A 388 6.59 24.15 -13.51
N ASN A 389 5.44 23.50 -13.48
CA ASN A 389 4.16 24.02 -13.98
C ASN A 389 3.43 24.93 -12.96
N GLY A 390 4.00 25.13 -11.77
CA GLY A 390 3.41 25.98 -10.73
C GLY A 390 2.17 25.37 -10.07
N GLU A 391 1.96 24.07 -10.21
CA GLU A 391 0.88 23.36 -9.52
C GLU A 391 1.33 23.02 -8.09
N GLU A 392 0.53 23.39 -7.09
CA GLU A 392 0.79 22.99 -5.71
C GLU A 392 0.73 21.46 -5.60
N VAL A 393 1.88 20.81 -5.39
CA VAL A 393 1.97 19.38 -5.10
C VAL A 393 1.28 19.13 -3.75
N ARG A 394 0.02 18.74 -3.81
CA ARG A 394 -0.75 18.37 -2.61
C ARG A 394 -0.26 17.02 -2.13
N ASN A 395 0.09 16.92 -0.85
CA ASN A 395 0.52 15.67 -0.24
C ASN A 395 -0.47 14.53 -0.54
N GLY A 396 0.01 13.45 -1.16
CA GLY A 396 -0.76 12.24 -1.47
C GLY A 396 -1.41 12.15 -2.85
N THR A 397 -1.20 13.11 -3.76
CA THR A 397 -1.72 13.04 -5.15
C THR A 397 -1.20 11.83 -5.93
N ASN A 398 0.03 11.40 -5.66
CA ASN A 398 0.67 10.24 -6.31
C ASN A 398 0.62 8.97 -5.45
N TYR A 399 -0.26 8.91 -4.45
CA TYR A 399 -0.33 7.76 -3.55
C TYR A 399 -1.07 6.58 -4.21
N LEU A 400 -0.32 5.55 -4.59
CA LEU A 400 -0.81 4.26 -5.12
C LEU A 400 -1.99 4.39 -6.09
N LEU A 401 -3.21 4.03 -5.66
CA LEU A 401 -4.39 3.95 -6.51
C LEU A 401 -5.26 5.21 -6.49
N THR A 402 -4.75 6.32 -5.97
CA THR A 402 -5.46 7.61 -5.97
C THR A 402 -5.83 7.98 -7.42
N ASN A 403 -7.11 8.27 -7.66
CA ASN A 403 -7.69 8.55 -8.99
C ASN A 403 -7.63 7.41 -10.02
N ARG A 404 -7.27 6.17 -9.63
CA ARG A 404 -7.20 5.01 -10.55
C ARG A 404 -8.41 4.08 -10.40
N THR A 405 -8.87 3.53 -11.52
CA THR A 405 -9.89 2.48 -11.60
C THR A 405 -9.21 1.11 -11.52
N PHE A 406 -9.74 0.20 -10.71
CA PHE A 406 -9.19 -1.14 -10.53
C PHE A 406 -10.14 -2.20 -11.09
N PHE A 407 -9.67 -3.00 -12.04
CA PHE A 407 -10.44 -4.08 -12.65
C PHE A 407 -10.08 -5.41 -12.01
N ILE A 408 -11.08 -6.23 -11.68
CA ILE A 408 -10.85 -7.57 -11.14
C ILE A 408 -11.95 -8.53 -11.57
N THR A 409 -11.62 -9.75 -11.95
CA THR A 409 -12.62 -10.72 -12.44
C THR A 409 -13.67 -11.09 -11.38
N HIS A 410 -13.23 -11.35 -10.15
CA HIS A 410 -14.10 -11.74 -9.03
C HIS A 410 -14.15 -10.66 -7.96
N GLU A 411 -15.27 -10.57 -7.24
CA GLU A 411 -15.41 -9.62 -6.14
C GLU A 411 -14.26 -9.83 -5.13
N PRO A 412 -13.53 -8.76 -4.77
CA PRO A 412 -12.41 -8.88 -3.85
C PRO A 412 -12.91 -9.30 -2.46
N CYS A 413 -12.22 -10.24 -1.82
CA CYS A 413 -12.51 -10.61 -0.44
C CYS A 413 -12.21 -9.48 0.55
N ILE A 414 -12.61 -9.62 1.81
CA ILE A 414 -12.41 -8.63 2.89
C ILE A 414 -10.97 -8.09 2.94
N MET A 415 -9.96 -8.96 2.88
CA MET A 415 -8.54 -8.55 2.88
C MET A 415 -8.20 -7.67 1.66
N CYS A 416 -8.61 -8.11 0.47
CA CYS A 416 -8.35 -7.38 -0.77
C CYS A 416 -9.10 -6.05 -0.81
N SER A 417 -10.35 -6.01 -0.38
CA SER A 417 -11.14 -4.78 -0.25
C SER A 417 -10.50 -3.79 0.74
N MET A 418 -9.97 -4.28 1.87
CA MET A 418 -9.26 -3.43 2.82
C MET A 418 -7.93 -2.91 2.25
N ALA A 419 -7.20 -3.74 1.49
CA ALA A 419 -5.99 -3.30 0.79
C ALA A 419 -6.30 -2.20 -0.24
N LEU A 420 -7.35 -2.36 -1.04
CA LEU A 420 -7.83 -1.35 -2.00
C LEU A 420 -8.22 -0.04 -1.31
N LEU A 421 -8.88 -0.13 -0.16
CA LEU A 421 -9.22 1.02 0.69
C LEU A 421 -7.95 1.75 1.17
N HIS A 422 -6.98 0.99 1.70
CA HIS A 422 -5.69 1.53 2.14
C HIS A 422 -4.91 2.18 0.98
N SER A 423 -4.98 1.60 -0.21
CA SER A 423 -4.34 2.11 -1.43
C SER A 423 -5.07 3.29 -2.08
N ARG A 424 -6.19 3.76 -1.50
CA ARG A 424 -6.96 4.93 -1.97
C ARG A 424 -7.54 4.81 -3.38
N VAL A 425 -7.95 3.61 -3.79
CA VAL A 425 -8.57 3.38 -5.11
C VAL A 425 -9.77 4.32 -5.36
N LYS A 426 -9.95 4.83 -6.58
CA LYS A 426 -11.13 5.65 -6.93
C LYS A 426 -12.38 4.78 -7.01
N GLU A 427 -12.28 3.72 -7.80
CA GLU A 427 -13.40 2.83 -8.09
C GLU A 427 -12.90 1.44 -8.48
N ILE A 428 -13.73 0.43 -8.23
CA ILE A 428 -13.47 -0.95 -8.62
C ILE A 428 -14.56 -1.43 -9.59
N ILE A 429 -14.16 -2.24 -10.56
CA ILE A 429 -15.07 -2.90 -11.51
C ILE A 429 -14.81 -4.40 -11.46
N TYR A 430 -15.84 -5.20 -11.15
CA TYR A 430 -15.73 -6.66 -11.12
C TYR A 430 -16.85 -7.39 -11.86
N LEU A 431 -16.64 -8.65 -12.24
CA LEU A 431 -17.62 -9.46 -12.97
C LEU A 431 -18.48 -10.31 -12.02
N TYR A 432 -17.84 -11.20 -11.27
CA TYR A 432 -18.53 -12.22 -10.49
C TYR A 432 -18.63 -11.82 -9.01
N PRO A 433 -19.86 -11.68 -8.46
CA PRO A 433 -20.05 -11.42 -7.03
C PRO A 433 -19.66 -12.64 -6.20
N MET A 434 -19.17 -12.41 -4.97
CA MET A 434 -18.74 -13.45 -4.03
C MET A 434 -19.55 -13.33 -2.72
N PRO A 435 -20.77 -13.89 -2.64
CA PRO A 435 -21.70 -13.60 -1.54
C PRO A 435 -21.18 -13.96 -0.15
N LYS A 436 -20.31 -14.97 0.00
CA LYS A 436 -19.83 -15.40 1.33
C LYS A 436 -18.50 -14.78 1.73
N THR A 437 -17.66 -14.44 0.75
CA THR A 437 -16.28 -13.98 1.01
C THR A 437 -16.01 -12.53 0.60
N GLY A 438 -16.88 -11.98 -0.26
CA GLY A 438 -16.78 -10.66 -0.87
C GLY A 438 -16.86 -9.51 0.13
N GLY A 439 -15.90 -8.59 0.02
CA GLY A 439 -15.78 -7.41 0.88
C GLY A 439 -16.33 -6.13 0.24
N SER A 440 -16.89 -6.19 -0.97
CA SER A 440 -17.34 -5.02 -1.72
C SER A 440 -18.83 -5.09 -2.06
N GLY A 441 -19.63 -5.81 -1.29
CA GLY A 441 -21.06 -5.99 -1.57
C GLY A 441 -21.59 -7.39 -1.25
N GLY A 442 -20.71 -8.37 -1.07
CA GLY A 442 -21.00 -9.72 -0.61
C GLY A 442 -21.29 -9.79 0.89
N CYS A 443 -20.45 -10.49 1.65
CA CYS A 443 -20.64 -10.68 3.09
C CYS A 443 -20.34 -9.42 3.91
N ALA A 444 -19.54 -8.51 3.35
CA ALA A 444 -19.27 -7.20 3.91
C ALA A 444 -19.17 -6.15 2.80
N CYS A 445 -19.29 -4.88 3.18
CA CYS A 445 -18.96 -3.76 2.29
C CYS A 445 -17.99 -2.83 3.03
N LEU A 446 -16.69 -3.05 2.82
CA LEU A 446 -15.62 -2.33 3.53
C LEU A 446 -15.71 -0.81 3.35
N PRO A 447 -16.01 -0.27 2.15
CA PRO A 447 -16.22 1.16 1.98
C PRO A 447 -17.41 1.72 2.76
N GLN A 448 -18.29 0.90 3.32
CA GLN A 448 -19.44 1.32 4.13
C GLN A 448 -19.16 1.33 5.63
N LEU A 449 -18.07 0.71 6.09
CA LEU A 449 -17.78 0.61 7.53
C LEU A 449 -17.69 1.99 8.20
N LYS A 450 -18.22 2.09 9.42
CA LYS A 450 -18.08 3.31 10.23
C LYS A 450 -16.60 3.48 10.63
N GLY A 451 -16.06 4.68 10.48
CA GLY A 451 -14.70 5.03 10.89
C GLY A 451 -13.62 4.91 9.81
N VAL A 452 -13.94 4.39 8.62
CA VAL A 452 -13.00 4.43 7.49
C VAL A 452 -13.01 5.82 6.84
N ASN A 453 -11.82 6.37 6.56
CA ASN A 453 -11.70 7.73 6.01
C ASN A 453 -11.78 7.77 4.47
N HIS A 454 -11.57 6.64 3.80
CA HIS A 454 -11.61 6.51 2.35
C HIS A 454 -12.75 5.60 1.92
N ARG A 455 -13.48 6.01 0.89
CA ARG A 455 -14.57 5.25 0.27
C ARG A 455 -14.37 5.27 -1.24
N TYR A 456 -14.63 4.15 -1.89
CA TYR A 456 -14.47 3.99 -3.34
C TYR A 456 -15.76 3.48 -3.98
N THR A 457 -15.96 3.83 -5.25
CA THR A 457 -17.14 3.38 -6.02
C THR A 457 -17.01 1.90 -6.36
N ILE A 458 -18.11 1.17 -6.28
CA ILE A 458 -18.16 -0.25 -6.63
C ILE A 458 -19.12 -0.46 -7.79
N LEU A 459 -18.59 -1.00 -8.88
CA LEU A 459 -19.33 -1.35 -10.10
C LEU A 459 -19.23 -2.86 -10.35
N GLN A 460 -20.38 -3.52 -10.45
CA GLN A 460 -20.46 -4.90 -10.89
C GLN A 460 -20.89 -4.95 -12.36
N TRP A 461 -20.15 -5.64 -13.22
CA TRP A 461 -20.51 -5.83 -14.61
C TRP A 461 -21.67 -6.85 -14.75
N LYS A 462 -22.64 -6.55 -15.61
CA LYS A 462 -23.76 -7.44 -15.94
C LYS A 462 -23.30 -8.52 -16.92
N VAL A 463 -22.73 -9.63 -16.42
CA VAL A 463 -22.18 -10.73 -17.23
C VAL A 463 -23.21 -11.43 -18.13
N ASP A 464 -24.49 -11.43 -17.74
CA ASP A 464 -25.57 -12.06 -18.51
C ASP A 464 -26.08 -11.23 -19.70
N THR A 465 -25.45 -10.08 -19.97
CA THR A 465 -25.82 -9.19 -21.08
C THR A 465 -24.89 -9.39 -22.28
N PRO A 466 -25.32 -9.06 -23.51
CA PRO A 466 -24.46 -9.06 -24.68
C PRO A 466 -23.20 -8.20 -24.50
N PHE A 467 -23.28 -7.16 -23.65
CA PHE A 467 -22.19 -6.24 -23.33
C PHE A 467 -21.25 -6.74 -22.22
N GLY A 468 -21.60 -7.84 -21.54
CA GLY A 468 -20.80 -8.46 -20.46
C GLY A 468 -20.16 -9.78 -20.84
N ARG A 469 -20.22 -10.15 -22.12
CA ARG A 469 -19.54 -11.34 -22.63
C ARG A 469 -18.11 -11.00 -23.02
N PHE A 470 -17.15 -11.54 -22.29
CA PHE A 470 -15.70 -11.32 -22.51
C PHE A 470 -14.97 -12.58 -23.00
N SER A 471 -15.54 -13.77 -22.81
CA SER A 471 -14.99 -15.06 -23.26
C SER A 471 -16.13 -15.94 -23.79
N GLU A 472 -15.79 -16.90 -24.67
CA GLU A 472 -16.76 -17.90 -25.14
C GLU A 472 -17.14 -18.88 -24.02
N THR A 473 -16.17 -19.21 -23.17
CA THR A 473 -16.31 -20.03 -21.97
C THR A 473 -16.38 -19.13 -20.73
N PRO A 474 -17.42 -19.27 -19.88
CA PRO A 474 -17.45 -18.58 -18.59
C PRO A 474 -16.23 -18.95 -17.76
N LEU A 475 -15.67 -18.00 -17.01
CA LEU A 475 -14.63 -18.32 -16.04
C LEU A 475 -15.21 -19.27 -14.99
N GLU A 476 -14.48 -20.34 -14.67
CA GLU A 476 -14.90 -21.29 -13.64
C GLU A 476 -14.88 -20.61 -12.26
N ILE A 477 -16.05 -20.47 -11.65
CA ILE A 477 -16.15 -20.11 -10.23
C ILE A 477 -15.92 -21.40 -9.44
N GLU A 478 -14.67 -21.68 -9.09
CA GLU A 478 -14.34 -22.80 -8.22
C GLU A 478 -15.15 -22.69 -6.91
N ALA A 479 -15.97 -23.70 -6.60
CA ALA A 479 -16.80 -23.71 -5.40
C ALA A 479 -15.98 -23.59 -4.10
N SER A 480 -14.69 -23.98 -4.12
CA SER A 480 -13.69 -23.84 -3.05
C SER A 480 -13.28 -22.39 -2.75
N VAL A 481 -13.55 -21.45 -3.66
CA VAL A 481 -13.18 -20.03 -3.54
C VAL A 481 -14.24 -19.23 -2.79
N ASP A 482 -15.50 -19.71 -2.76
CA ASP A 482 -16.62 -19.13 -2.00
C ASP A 482 -17.06 -20.04 -0.82
N VAL A 483 -16.11 -20.69 -0.13
CA VAL A 483 -16.38 -21.47 1.11
C VAL A 483 -15.93 -20.73 2.35
#